data_AF-A0A850VL01-F1
#
_entry.id   AF-A0A850VL01-F1
#
_cell.length_a   1.000
_cell.length_b   1.000
_cell.length_c   1.000
_cell.angle_alpha   90.00
_cell.angle_beta   90.00
_cell.angle_gamma   90.00
#
_symmetry.space_group_name_H-M   'P 1'
#
loop_
_entity.id
_entity.type
_entity.pdbx_description
1 polymer ?
#
loop_
_entity_poly.entity_id
_entity_poly.type
_entity_poly.pdbx_seq_one_letter_code
_entity_poly.pdbx_strand_id
1 'polypeptide(L)'
;VENVKQIFVQNLKDPPLYKNHPPMAGAIYWSRSLFHRIKHTIIRFQEVEELLTSERGMEVKQIYLQVAKRMKEYEDEKYSQWRDGTEQILPLLLKNTLLSVVTGGAATHVNPETFEQVRYRKIVYQTSLWGRTETYLMVTLPPAMLDRYHELMGTLNEAETKLLDDHIQELWRVFKSGHRRLSWNSLGVGDFIVRCTQAIRKFESLVHQIHHNSEDISNKLLFIESTNLFKFPLSKNGDELPKAKEFFEYVKCERAKDVAHMVRKYTAITQLLIKVEGRVANTNSGKSPKLTSYYAYWENRIYQVLTQLIVKNLQAFNAAVLANVPLFQTEAILSVSEIILQPNASEIDKMTVQCIRDCVEVTKHFVRWMHGTCIECPPQHVEEDEVITFSFYSDISQNPLIIEQAVLITQNVHKLLASLSKYLNQWKRYHLLWKLDKGIVMERLAAEKPACIAFDEELQFYAKVAQEVTRQPLIKDEQFIRLQLAALAYTVQENARGWVISLGKLLNESAREELFSLQEEIQVG
;
A
#
# COMPACT_ATOMS: atom_id res chain seq x y z
N VAL A 1 18.59 68.20 14.66
CA VAL A 1 17.19 68.54 14.35
C VAL A 1 16.99 68.77 12.86
N GLU A 2 17.85 69.57 12.19
CA GLU A 2 17.72 69.88 10.76
C GLU A 2 17.73 68.65 9.84
N ASN A 3 18.59 67.65 10.08
CA ASN A 3 18.59 66.41 9.28
C ASN A 3 17.25 65.68 9.36
N VAL A 4 16.60 65.65 10.54
CA VAL A 4 15.30 64.99 10.71
C VAL A 4 14.19 65.81 10.02
N LYS A 5 14.28 67.14 10.06
CA LYS A 5 13.40 68.03 9.30
C LYS A 5 13.53 67.80 7.79
N GLN A 6 14.74 67.65 7.25
CA GLN A 6 14.98 67.33 5.84
C GLN A 6 14.39 65.97 5.47
N ILE A 7 14.66 64.92 6.26
CA ILE A 7 14.08 63.59 6.06
C ILE A 7 12.55 63.63 6.07
N PHE A 8 11.96 64.39 7.00
CA PHE A 8 10.52 64.56 7.10
C PHE A 8 9.92 65.28 5.88
N VAL A 9 10.55 66.36 5.40
CA VAL A 9 10.06 67.12 4.25
C VAL A 9 10.22 66.35 2.93
N GLN A 10 11.34 65.65 2.73
CA GLN A 10 11.60 64.89 1.51
C GLN A 10 10.64 63.71 1.33
N ASN A 11 10.29 63.03 2.43
CA ASN A 11 9.42 61.84 2.40
C ASN A 11 7.98 62.14 2.85
N LEU A 12 7.57 63.41 2.84
CA LEU A 12 6.25 63.82 3.34
C LEU A 12 5.08 63.20 2.55
N LYS A 13 5.26 63.02 1.24
CA LYS A 13 4.27 62.44 0.32
C LYS A 13 4.30 60.91 0.30
N ASP A 14 5.48 60.32 0.42
CA ASP A 14 5.69 58.87 0.40
C ASP A 14 6.66 58.45 1.53
N PRO A 15 6.15 58.31 2.76
CA PRO A 15 6.99 57.98 3.90
C PRO A 15 7.44 56.51 3.84
N PRO A 16 8.68 56.18 4.25
CA PRO A 16 9.13 54.80 4.29
C PRO A 16 8.35 54.02 5.35
N LEU A 17 7.56 53.04 4.90
CA LEU A 17 6.69 52.23 5.74
C LEU A 17 7.33 50.88 6.08
N TYR A 18 7.09 50.39 7.30
CA TYR A 18 7.41 49.01 7.66
C TYR A 18 6.50 48.02 6.91
N LYS A 19 7.02 46.81 6.66
CA LYS A 19 6.28 45.73 5.99
C LYS A 19 4.96 45.47 6.74
N ASN A 20 3.85 45.43 6.00
CA ASN A 20 2.47 45.26 6.49
C ASN A 20 1.83 46.47 7.21
N HIS A 21 2.48 47.63 7.31
CA HIS A 21 1.84 48.83 7.84
C HIS A 21 0.85 49.43 6.83
N PRO A 22 -0.41 49.71 7.23
CA PRO A 22 -1.34 50.42 6.36
C PRO A 22 -0.83 51.84 6.02
N PRO A 23 -1.07 52.36 4.81
CA PRO A 23 -0.48 53.63 4.35
C PRO A 23 -0.62 54.81 5.31
N MET A 24 -1.82 55.05 5.85
CA MET A 24 -2.07 56.19 6.75
C MET A 24 -1.47 55.98 8.15
N ALA A 25 -1.65 54.80 8.74
CA ALA A 25 -1.14 54.49 10.08
C ALA A 25 0.40 54.38 10.09
N GLY A 26 0.98 53.83 9.02
CA GLY A 26 2.42 53.74 8.84
C GLY A 26 3.08 55.10 8.66
N ALA A 27 2.46 56.02 7.91
CA ALA A 27 2.93 57.38 7.72
C ALA A 27 3.03 58.15 9.05
N ILE A 28 2.02 57.99 9.92
CA ILE A 28 2.01 58.62 11.25
C ILE A 28 3.01 57.94 12.17
N TYR A 29 3.12 56.61 12.16
CA TYR A 29 4.14 55.90 12.95
C TYR A 29 5.55 56.35 12.58
N TRP A 30 5.82 56.52 11.28
CA TRP A 30 7.07 57.09 10.79
C TRP A 30 7.30 58.52 11.30
N SER A 31 6.28 59.39 11.22
CA SER A 31 6.34 60.76 11.78
C SER A 31 6.66 60.75 13.28
N ARG A 32 5.99 59.89 14.07
CA ARG A 32 6.22 59.73 15.51
C ARG A 32 7.62 59.22 15.83
N SER A 33 8.16 58.30 15.04
CA SER A 33 9.52 57.79 15.20
C SER A 33 10.57 58.90 15.01
N LEU A 34 10.39 59.73 13.97
CA LEU A 34 11.23 60.90 13.74
C LEU A 34 11.11 61.92 14.88
N PHE A 35 9.89 62.19 15.33
CA PHE A 35 9.63 63.08 16.47
C PHE A 35 10.26 62.57 17.77
N HIS A 36 10.12 61.27 18.06
CA HIS A 36 10.71 60.65 19.25
C HIS A 36 12.24 60.77 19.23
N ARG A 37 12.87 60.57 18.06
CA ARG A 37 14.31 60.71 17.89
C ARG A 37 14.80 62.13 18.22
N ILE A 38 14.12 63.16 17.72
CA ILE A 38 14.49 64.56 18.03
C ILE A 38 14.15 64.94 19.47
N LYS A 39 13.02 64.46 20.00
CA LYS A 39 12.60 64.70 21.39
C LYS A 39 13.60 64.11 22.38
N HIS A 40 14.03 62.87 22.18
CA HIS A 40 15.03 62.21 23.03
C HIS A 40 16.35 62.99 23.05
N THR A 41 16.79 63.52 21.90
CA THR A 41 17.98 64.36 21.85
C THR A 41 17.79 65.67 22.61
N ILE A 42 16.67 66.37 22.41
CA ILE A 42 16.39 67.66 23.08
C ILE A 42 16.24 67.52 24.59
N ILE A 43 15.61 66.46 25.09
CA ILE A 43 15.46 66.20 26.53
C ILE A 43 16.83 66.11 27.22
N ARG A 44 17.80 65.44 26.61
CA ARG A 44 19.17 65.35 27.17
C ARG A 44 19.89 66.70 27.21
N PHE A 45 19.59 67.60 26.26
CA PHE A 45 20.10 68.97 26.30
C PHE A 45 19.37 69.86 27.31
N GLN A 46 18.16 69.49 27.76
CA GLN A 46 17.46 70.19 28.84
C GLN A 46 18.08 69.96 30.22
N GLU A 47 18.88 68.92 30.39
CA GLU A 47 19.61 68.63 31.63
C GLU A 47 20.79 69.60 31.86
N VAL A 48 21.20 70.36 30.84
CA VAL A 48 22.29 71.37 30.93
C VAL A 48 21.75 72.74 30.49
N GLU A 49 21.23 73.50 31.47
CA GLU A 49 20.42 74.71 31.26
C GLU A 49 21.16 75.85 30.54
N GLU A 50 22.49 75.95 30.72
CA GLU A 50 23.37 76.96 30.09
C GLU A 50 23.51 76.77 28.57
N LEU A 51 23.38 75.54 28.05
CA LEU A 51 23.52 75.24 26.62
C LEU A 51 22.29 75.66 25.81
N LEU A 52 21.09 75.52 26.37
CA LEU A 52 19.83 75.86 25.69
C LEU A 52 19.45 77.34 25.81
N THR A 53 20.02 78.07 26.77
CA THR A 53 19.86 79.52 26.94
C THR A 53 20.83 80.33 26.09
N SER A 54 21.86 79.70 25.51
CA SER A 54 22.73 80.30 24.51
C SER A 54 21.96 80.69 23.23
N GLU A 55 22.46 81.66 22.47
CA GLU A 55 21.87 82.12 21.20
C GLU A 55 21.61 80.95 20.23
N ARG A 56 22.61 80.06 20.07
CA ARG A 56 22.48 78.83 19.27
C ARG A 56 21.49 77.81 19.86
N GLY A 57 21.41 77.72 21.19
CA GLY A 57 20.45 76.85 21.88
C GLY A 57 19.00 77.28 21.66
N MET A 58 18.74 78.59 21.69
CA MET A 58 17.44 79.18 21.40
C MET A 58 17.03 78.95 19.94
N GLU A 59 17.96 79.08 18.98
CA GLU A 59 17.71 78.75 17.57
C GLU A 59 17.32 77.28 17.39
N VAL A 60 18.06 76.34 18.00
CA VAL A 60 17.75 74.90 17.92
C VAL A 60 16.40 74.58 18.57
N LYS A 61 16.06 75.23 19.68
CA LYS A 61 14.75 75.09 20.35
C LYS A 61 13.62 75.58 19.46
N GLN A 62 13.78 76.71 18.77
CA GLN A 62 12.80 77.23 17.82
C GLN A 62 12.60 76.30 16.63
N ILE A 63 13.68 75.80 16.02
CA ILE A 63 13.61 74.84 14.93
C ILE A 63 12.93 73.54 15.39
N TYR A 64 13.26 73.04 16.58
CA TYR A 64 12.61 71.87 17.16
C TYR A 64 11.10 72.08 17.34
N LEU A 65 10.66 73.21 17.90
CA LEU A 65 9.25 73.51 18.09
C LEU A 65 8.49 73.64 16.77
N GLN A 66 9.11 74.25 15.76
CA GLN A 66 8.53 74.34 14.42
C GLN A 66 8.37 72.97 13.77
N VAL A 67 9.39 72.11 13.86
CA VAL A 67 9.34 70.74 13.33
C VAL A 67 8.33 69.89 14.09
N ALA A 68 8.28 70.00 15.41
CA ALA A 68 7.32 69.32 16.26
C ALA A 68 5.88 69.70 15.93
N LYS A 69 5.62 71.02 15.75
CA LYS A 69 4.30 71.53 15.36
C LYS A 69 3.90 70.99 13.99
N ARG A 70 4.81 71.04 13.00
CA ARG A 70 4.54 70.55 11.65
C ARG A 70 4.32 69.04 11.56
N MET A 71 5.06 68.26 12.36
CA MET A 71 4.85 66.81 12.49
C MET A 71 3.49 66.51 13.13
N LYS A 72 3.08 67.29 14.13
CA LYS A 72 1.76 67.16 14.76
C LYS A 72 0.62 67.51 13.78
N GLU A 73 0.74 68.62 13.06
CA GLU A 73 -0.24 69.01 12.03
C GLU A 73 -0.38 67.93 10.95
N TYR A 74 0.73 67.32 10.52
CA TYR A 74 0.73 66.19 9.60
C TYR A 74 0.01 64.96 10.18
N GLU A 75 0.25 64.62 11.44
CA GLU A 75 -0.46 63.52 12.11
C GLU A 75 -1.96 63.78 12.21
N ASP A 76 -2.34 65.00 12.58
CA ASP A 76 -3.73 65.42 12.73
C ASP A 76 -4.46 65.42 11.37
N GLU A 77 -3.82 65.91 10.30
CA GLU A 77 -4.35 65.89 8.93
C GLU A 77 -4.55 64.46 8.43
N LYS A 78 -3.53 63.60 8.57
CA LYS A 78 -3.60 62.18 8.16
C LYS A 78 -4.66 61.41 8.94
N TYR A 79 -4.81 61.72 10.23
CA TYR A 79 -5.86 61.12 11.06
C TYR A 79 -7.26 61.59 10.65
N SER A 80 -7.45 62.88 10.36
CA SER A 80 -8.74 63.40 9.87
C SER A 80 -9.12 62.75 8.54
N GLN A 81 -8.20 62.69 7.58
CA GLN A 81 -8.43 62.02 6.29
C GLN A 81 -8.83 60.55 6.45
N TRP A 82 -8.19 59.84 7.39
CA TRP A 82 -8.57 58.45 7.69
C TRP A 82 -9.93 58.36 8.36
N ARG A 83 -10.22 59.23 9.32
CA ARG A 83 -11.50 59.28 10.03
C ARG A 83 -12.63 59.53 9.05
N ASP A 84 -12.54 60.59 8.25
CA ASP A 84 -13.59 61.00 7.31
C ASP A 84 -13.84 59.92 6.26
N GLY A 85 -12.77 59.33 5.72
CA GLY A 85 -12.88 58.20 4.79
C GLY A 85 -13.48 56.95 5.45
N THR A 86 -13.13 56.66 6.70
CA THR A 86 -13.65 55.52 7.45
C THR A 86 -15.12 55.72 7.82
N GLU A 87 -15.52 56.92 8.26
CA GLU A 87 -16.91 57.25 8.61
C GLU A 87 -17.85 57.16 7.39
N GLN A 88 -17.34 57.41 6.18
CA GLN A 88 -18.12 57.22 4.95
C GLN A 88 -18.24 55.73 4.56
N ILE A 89 -17.16 54.97 4.70
CA ILE A 89 -17.09 53.57 4.23
C ILE A 89 -17.71 52.59 5.24
N LEU A 90 -17.47 52.80 6.53
CA LEU A 90 -17.83 51.87 7.61
C LEU A 90 -19.34 51.56 7.66
N PRO A 91 -20.27 52.52 7.55
CA PRO A 91 -21.70 52.23 7.53
C PRO A 91 -22.15 51.39 6.34
N LEU A 92 -21.47 51.51 5.20
CA LEU A 92 -21.76 50.71 4.00
C LEU A 92 -21.31 49.26 4.19
N LEU A 93 -20.12 49.05 4.77
CA LEU A 93 -19.61 47.71 5.09
C LEU A 93 -20.46 47.01 6.15
N LEU A 94 -20.93 47.78 7.13
CA LEU A 94 -21.72 47.27 8.24
C LEU A 94 -23.11 46.77 7.83
N LYS A 95 -23.64 47.27 6.71
CA LYS A 95 -24.92 46.84 6.12
C LYS A 95 -24.82 45.53 5.34
N ASN A 96 -23.61 45.09 4.97
CA ASN A 96 -23.41 43.85 4.25
C ASN A 96 -23.67 42.63 5.16
N THR A 97 -24.10 41.53 4.55
CA THR A 97 -24.28 40.25 5.24
C THR A 97 -22.94 39.67 5.67
N LEU A 98 -22.94 38.87 6.73
CA LEU A 98 -21.71 38.31 7.30
C LEU A 98 -20.99 37.36 6.32
N LEU A 99 -21.75 36.58 5.56
CA LEU A 99 -21.24 35.56 4.64
C LEU A 99 -21.64 35.86 3.19
N SER A 100 -20.68 35.71 2.27
CA SER A 100 -20.94 35.69 0.82
C SER A 100 -20.79 34.25 0.31
N VAL A 101 -21.79 33.79 -0.46
CA VAL A 101 -21.77 32.48 -1.13
C VAL A 101 -21.35 32.72 -2.57
N VAL A 102 -20.30 32.04 -3.02
CA VAL A 102 -19.93 32.00 -4.44
C VAL A 102 -20.47 30.69 -5.00
N THR A 103 -21.46 30.78 -5.88
CA THR A 103 -22.00 29.63 -6.60
C THR A 103 -21.11 29.33 -7.80
N GLY A 104 -20.11 28.47 -7.60
CA GLY A 104 -19.27 27.93 -8.67
C GLY A 104 -19.34 26.40 -8.67
N GLY A 105 -20.11 25.81 -9.58
CA GLY A 105 -20.25 24.35 -9.71
C GLY A 105 -21.17 23.71 -8.65
N ALA A 106 -21.49 22.42 -8.80
CA ALA A 106 -22.53 21.69 -8.08
C ALA A 106 -22.44 21.64 -6.53
N ALA A 107 -21.42 22.27 -5.94
CA ALA A 107 -21.31 22.52 -4.50
C ALA A 107 -21.35 24.04 -4.24
N THR A 108 -22.31 24.51 -3.46
CA THR A 108 -22.26 25.86 -2.89
C THR A 108 -21.04 25.96 -1.99
N HIS A 109 -20.12 26.88 -2.24
CA HIS A 109 -18.96 27.14 -1.36
C HIS A 109 -19.13 28.49 -0.64
N VAL A 110 -18.83 28.53 0.66
CA VAL A 110 -18.74 29.81 1.41
C VAL A 110 -17.34 30.36 1.12
N ASN A 111 -17.22 31.61 0.68
CA ASN A 111 -15.89 32.15 0.41
C ASN A 111 -15.15 32.43 1.74
N PRO A 112 -13.85 32.11 1.87
CA PRO A 112 -13.10 32.31 3.11
C PRO A 112 -12.99 33.80 3.49
N GLU A 113 -12.86 34.68 2.49
CA GLU A 113 -12.74 36.12 2.72
C GLU A 113 -13.40 36.90 1.58
N THR A 114 -14.34 37.78 1.90
CA THR A 114 -14.84 38.75 0.92
C THR A 114 -13.90 39.95 0.89
N PHE A 115 -13.67 40.59 -0.27
CA PHE A 115 -12.87 41.83 -0.38
C PHE A 115 -13.27 42.88 0.68
N GLU A 116 -14.56 42.95 1.00
CA GLU A 116 -15.11 43.82 2.04
C GLU A 116 -14.73 43.41 3.47
N GLN A 117 -14.55 42.12 3.76
CA GLN A 117 -14.06 41.64 5.05
C GLN A 117 -12.57 41.96 5.24
N VAL A 118 -11.76 41.84 4.18
CA VAL A 118 -10.34 42.27 4.19
C VAL A 118 -10.25 43.78 4.43
N ARG A 119 -11.11 44.56 3.77
CA ARG A 119 -11.20 46.02 3.95
C ARG A 119 -11.61 46.38 5.38
N TYR A 120 -12.59 45.68 5.95
CA TYR A 120 -13.03 45.86 7.33
C TYR A 120 -11.93 45.50 8.34
N ARG A 121 -11.21 44.38 8.13
CA ARG A 121 -10.03 43.99 8.94
C ARG A 121 -8.94 45.06 8.93
N LYS A 122 -8.68 45.67 7.77
CA LYS A 122 -7.69 46.74 7.65
C LYS A 122 -8.08 47.99 8.43
N ILE A 123 -9.37 48.35 8.41
CA ILE A 123 -9.92 49.46 9.21
C ILE A 123 -9.80 49.14 10.71
N VAL A 124 -10.16 47.93 11.14
CA VAL A 124 -10.05 47.49 12.54
C VAL A 124 -8.61 47.48 13.04
N TYR A 125 -7.67 46.94 12.24
CA TYR A 125 -6.24 46.93 12.57
C TYR A 125 -5.66 48.35 12.64
N GLN A 126 -6.14 49.26 11.78
CA GLN A 126 -5.83 50.67 11.94
C GLN A 126 -6.36 51.14 13.29
N THR A 127 -7.66 51.01 13.59
CA THR A 127 -8.31 51.44 14.86
C THR A 127 -7.59 50.95 16.13
N SER A 128 -7.09 49.70 16.16
CA SER A 128 -6.36 49.14 17.30
C SER A 128 -4.99 49.77 17.53
N LEU A 129 -4.27 50.16 16.47
CA LEU A 129 -3.02 50.94 16.56
C LEU A 129 -3.24 52.33 17.19
N TRP A 130 -4.49 52.82 17.26
CA TRP A 130 -4.86 54.08 17.91
C TRP A 130 -5.34 53.92 19.37
N GLY A 131 -5.29 52.72 19.96
CA GLY A 131 -5.53 52.51 21.39
C GLY A 131 -7.01 52.46 21.83
N ARG A 132 -7.94 52.09 20.94
CA ARG A 132 -9.35 51.81 21.28
C ARG A 132 -9.64 50.32 21.08
N THR A 133 -9.53 49.52 22.15
CA THR A 133 -9.39 48.05 22.08
C THR A 133 -10.69 47.25 22.20
N GLU A 134 -11.79 47.79 22.71
CA GLU A 134 -12.85 46.93 23.25
C GLU A 134 -13.93 46.44 22.27
N THR A 135 -14.01 46.94 21.04
CA THR A 135 -15.19 46.69 20.17
C THR A 135 -15.01 45.68 19.02
N TYR A 136 -13.81 45.13 18.79
CA TYR A 136 -13.51 44.52 17.47
C TYR A 136 -12.96 43.08 17.47
N LEU A 137 -12.88 42.40 18.62
CA LEU A 137 -12.61 40.95 18.72
C LEU A 137 -13.65 40.10 17.97
N MET A 138 -14.82 40.66 17.64
CA MET A 138 -15.91 39.97 16.93
C MET A 138 -15.59 39.64 15.46
N VAL A 139 -14.59 40.28 14.86
CA VAL A 139 -14.31 40.23 13.40
C VAL A 139 -13.25 39.18 13.02
N THR A 140 -12.42 38.75 13.98
CA THR A 140 -11.38 37.74 13.75
C THR A 140 -11.89 36.31 13.84
N LEU A 141 -13.03 36.08 14.50
CA LEU A 141 -13.61 34.75 14.72
C LEU A 141 -14.28 34.10 13.49
N PRO A 142 -15.00 34.84 12.60
CA PRO A 142 -15.66 34.23 11.45
C PRO A 142 -14.71 33.54 10.43
N PRO A 143 -13.51 34.07 10.12
CA PRO A 143 -12.63 33.44 9.13
C PRO A 143 -11.97 32.16 9.65
N ALA A 144 -11.50 32.13 10.90
CA ALA A 144 -10.95 30.91 11.49
C ALA A 144 -11.97 29.76 11.56
N MET A 145 -13.25 30.10 11.74
CA MET A 145 -14.36 29.15 11.72
C MET A 145 -14.60 28.57 10.32
N LEU A 146 -14.53 29.40 9.27
CA LEU A 146 -14.68 28.98 7.89
C LEU A 146 -13.47 28.20 7.38
N ASP A 147 -12.25 28.62 7.74
CA ASP A 147 -11.02 27.89 7.41
C ASP A 147 -11.08 26.46 7.95
N ARG A 148 -11.54 26.29 9.19
CA ARG A 148 -11.73 24.99 9.84
C ARG A 148 -12.79 24.12 9.16
N TYR A 149 -13.86 24.74 8.64
CA TYR A 149 -14.86 24.04 7.84
C TYR A 149 -14.27 23.57 6.51
N HIS A 150 -13.53 24.42 5.81
CA HIS A 150 -12.92 24.08 4.52
C HIS A 150 -11.83 23.02 4.64
N GLU A 151 -10.99 23.12 5.68
CA GLU A 151 -10.00 22.10 6.00
C GLU A 151 -10.68 20.74 6.21
N LEU A 152 -11.75 20.71 7.01
CA LEU A 152 -12.52 19.49 7.25
C LEU A 152 -13.21 18.94 5.99
N MET A 153 -13.72 19.79 5.11
CA MET A 153 -14.28 19.35 3.83
C MET A 153 -13.19 18.81 2.88
N GLY A 154 -11.97 19.33 2.97
CA GLY A 154 -10.83 18.88 2.17
C GLY A 154 -10.30 17.50 2.56
N THR A 155 -10.62 16.99 3.76
CA THR A 155 -10.19 15.65 4.20
C THR A 155 -11.16 14.53 3.80
N LEU A 156 -12.37 14.87 3.34
CA LEU A 156 -13.39 13.88 2.96
C LEU A 156 -13.16 13.37 1.55
N ASN A 157 -13.24 12.05 1.36
CA ASN A 157 -13.30 11.46 0.02
C ASN A 157 -14.73 11.54 -0.57
N GLU A 158 -14.90 11.15 -1.83
CA GLU A 158 -16.20 11.22 -2.51
C GLU A 158 -17.28 10.38 -1.81
N ALA A 159 -16.94 9.20 -1.29
CA ALA A 159 -17.87 8.32 -0.61
C ALA A 159 -18.30 8.88 0.76
N GLU A 160 -17.35 9.46 1.52
CA GLU A 160 -17.60 10.13 2.80
C GLU A 160 -18.40 11.43 2.62
N THR A 161 -18.14 12.18 1.54
CA THR A 161 -18.91 13.39 1.20
C THR A 161 -20.37 13.06 0.94
N LYS A 162 -20.64 11.99 0.17
CA LYS A 162 -22.01 11.49 -0.07
C LYS A 162 -22.66 10.96 1.21
N LEU A 163 -21.91 10.21 2.02
CA LEU A 163 -22.37 9.68 3.31
C LEU A 163 -22.84 10.79 4.25
N LEU A 164 -22.11 11.91 4.28
CA LEU A 164 -22.33 13.02 5.18
C LEU A 164 -23.21 14.14 4.60
N ASP A 165 -23.79 13.98 3.41
CA ASP A 165 -24.51 15.06 2.73
C ASP A 165 -25.61 15.67 3.62
N ASP A 166 -26.44 14.86 4.28
CA ASP A 166 -27.47 15.36 5.21
C ASP A 166 -26.88 16.24 6.34
N HIS A 167 -25.73 15.85 6.88
CA HIS A 167 -25.04 16.57 7.96
C HIS A 167 -24.39 17.86 7.43
N ILE A 168 -23.85 17.81 6.21
CA ILE A 168 -23.33 18.97 5.49
C ILE A 168 -24.47 19.96 5.22
N GLN A 169 -25.63 19.50 4.76
CA GLN A 169 -26.82 20.33 4.53
C GLN A 169 -27.34 20.94 5.84
N GLU A 170 -27.31 20.20 6.96
CA GLU A 170 -27.68 20.74 8.27
C GLU A 170 -26.72 21.86 8.72
N LEU A 171 -25.42 21.66 8.54
CA LEU A 171 -24.41 22.68 8.81
C LEU A 171 -24.63 23.93 7.93
N TRP A 172 -24.95 23.74 6.66
CA TRP A 172 -25.33 24.81 5.73
C TRP A 172 -26.57 25.60 6.17
N ARG A 173 -27.57 24.93 6.76
CA ARG A 173 -28.75 25.62 7.32
C ARG A 173 -28.36 26.57 8.46
N VAL A 174 -27.36 26.20 9.28
CA VAL A 174 -26.81 27.07 10.32
C VAL A 174 -26.14 28.29 9.68
N PHE A 175 -25.27 28.08 8.68
CA PHE A 175 -24.58 29.16 7.96
C PHE A 175 -25.54 30.10 7.21
N LYS A 176 -26.67 29.60 6.71
CA LYS A 176 -27.67 30.37 5.95
C LYS A 176 -28.18 31.59 6.72
N SER A 177 -28.22 31.53 8.05
CA SER A 177 -28.63 32.67 8.88
C SER A 177 -27.65 33.85 8.81
N GLY A 178 -26.34 33.58 8.72
CA GLY A 178 -25.28 34.58 8.52
C GLY A 178 -25.23 35.13 7.09
N HIS A 179 -25.71 34.37 6.12
CA HIS A 179 -25.78 34.79 4.72
C HIS A 179 -27.01 35.66 4.40
N ARG A 180 -28.18 35.40 5.03
CA ARG A 180 -29.45 36.06 4.65
C ARG A 180 -30.00 37.09 5.62
N ARG A 181 -29.69 36.98 6.92
CA ARG A 181 -30.41 37.72 7.98
C ARG A 181 -29.52 38.57 8.87
N LEU A 182 -28.25 38.23 9.00
CA LEU A 182 -27.32 38.93 9.88
C LEU A 182 -26.40 39.84 9.08
N SER A 183 -26.38 41.11 9.47
CA SER A 183 -25.38 42.10 9.07
C SER A 183 -24.41 42.36 10.23
N TRP A 184 -23.28 43.00 9.95
CA TRP A 184 -22.28 43.31 10.99
C TRP A 184 -22.78 44.24 12.10
N ASN A 185 -23.92 44.92 11.89
CA ASN A 185 -24.62 45.72 12.91
C ASN A 185 -25.57 44.92 13.81
N SER A 186 -25.74 43.62 13.55
CA SER A 186 -26.69 42.80 14.32
C SER A 186 -26.13 42.51 15.72
N LEU A 187 -26.95 42.68 16.76
CA LEU A 187 -26.55 42.35 18.15
C LEU A 187 -26.28 40.84 18.34
N GLY A 188 -26.85 39.98 17.48
CA GLY A 188 -26.76 38.51 17.58
C GLY A 188 -25.59 37.86 16.83
N VAL A 189 -24.58 38.61 16.38
CA VAL A 189 -23.43 38.03 15.64
C VAL A 189 -22.58 37.13 16.53
N GLY A 190 -22.37 37.50 17.81
CA GLY A 190 -21.67 36.64 18.78
C GLY A 190 -22.34 35.28 18.96
N ASP A 191 -23.65 35.26 19.21
CA ASP A 191 -24.44 34.03 19.34
C ASP A 191 -24.48 33.22 18.05
N PHE A 192 -24.45 33.88 16.89
CA PHE A 192 -24.32 33.20 15.61
C PHE A 192 -22.96 32.50 15.45
N ILE A 193 -21.86 33.17 15.79
CA ILE A 193 -20.50 32.59 15.75
C ILE A 193 -20.39 31.39 16.69
N VAL A 194 -20.92 31.50 17.92
CA VAL A 194 -20.91 30.39 18.89
C VAL A 194 -21.69 29.19 18.34
N ARG A 195 -22.88 29.41 17.76
CA ARG A 195 -23.69 28.34 17.14
C ARG A 195 -22.98 27.69 15.96
N CYS A 196 -22.37 28.47 15.07
CA CYS A 196 -21.60 27.93 13.93
C CYS A 196 -20.40 27.11 14.40
N THR A 197 -19.65 27.64 15.36
CA THR A 197 -18.48 26.95 15.92
C THR A 197 -18.88 25.64 16.59
N GLN A 198 -19.99 25.63 17.33
CA GLN A 198 -20.51 24.42 17.95
C GLN A 198 -20.99 23.39 16.91
N ALA A 199 -21.65 23.83 15.84
CA ALA A 199 -22.08 22.96 14.75
C ALA A 199 -20.87 22.35 14.01
N ILE A 200 -19.84 23.14 13.72
CA ILE A 200 -18.59 22.64 13.12
C ILE A 200 -17.90 21.64 14.04
N ARG A 201 -17.79 21.91 15.34
CA ARG A 201 -17.18 20.96 16.30
C ARG A 201 -17.92 19.63 16.37
N LYS A 202 -19.27 19.66 16.30
CA LYS A 202 -20.07 18.43 16.24
C LYS A 202 -19.81 17.66 14.94
N PHE A 203 -19.79 18.36 13.80
CA PHE A 203 -19.51 17.76 12.50
C PHE A 203 -18.09 17.17 12.43
N GLU A 204 -17.09 17.91 12.90
CA GLU A 204 -15.70 17.46 13.03
C GLU A 204 -15.59 16.19 13.87
N SER A 205 -16.26 16.14 15.02
CA SER A 205 -16.27 14.93 15.86
C SER A 205 -16.85 13.71 15.13
N LEU A 206 -17.88 13.91 14.30
CA LEU A 206 -18.46 12.85 13.46
C LEU A 206 -17.47 12.41 12.37
N VAL A 207 -16.84 13.36 11.67
CA VAL A 207 -15.83 13.08 10.64
C VAL A 207 -14.66 12.30 11.23
N HIS A 208 -14.09 12.73 12.36
CA HIS A 208 -13.00 12.02 13.02
C HIS A 208 -13.37 10.58 13.39
N GLN A 209 -14.61 10.34 13.83
CA GLN A 209 -15.09 8.98 14.12
C GLN A 209 -15.21 8.13 12.84
N ILE A 210 -15.66 8.72 11.72
CA ILE A 210 -15.75 8.03 10.44
C ILE A 210 -14.35 7.70 9.93
N HIS A 211 -13.41 8.66 9.97
CA HIS A 211 -12.02 8.45 9.59
C HIS A 211 -11.34 7.39 10.43
N HIS A 212 -11.55 7.37 11.74
CA HIS A 212 -11.03 6.32 12.60
C HIS A 212 -11.53 4.93 12.20
N ASN A 213 -12.83 4.77 11.89
CA ASN A 213 -13.35 3.50 11.38
C ASN A 213 -12.79 3.17 9.98
N SER A 214 -12.65 4.17 9.11
CA SER A 214 -12.09 4.03 7.76
C SER A 214 -10.62 3.55 7.80
N GLU A 215 -9.84 4.10 8.73
CA GLU A 215 -8.47 3.69 9.01
C GLU A 215 -8.42 2.25 9.55
N ASP A 216 -9.29 1.90 10.50
CA ASP A 216 -9.40 0.54 11.03
C ASP A 216 -9.76 -0.49 9.93
N ILE A 217 -10.69 -0.15 9.03
CA ILE A 217 -11.02 -1.00 7.87
C ILE A 217 -9.80 -1.11 6.95
N SER A 218 -9.15 0.01 6.63
CA SER A 218 -7.97 0.05 5.77
C SER A 218 -6.82 -0.80 6.34
N ASN A 219 -6.57 -0.76 7.65
CA ASN A 219 -5.56 -1.58 8.32
C ASN A 219 -5.89 -3.09 8.24
N LYS A 220 -7.17 -3.47 8.34
CA LYS A 220 -7.59 -4.87 8.14
C LYS A 220 -7.38 -5.31 6.70
N LEU A 221 -7.69 -4.44 5.74
CA LEU A 221 -7.48 -4.71 4.32
C LEU A 221 -5.99 -4.80 3.97
N LEU A 222 -5.15 -3.94 4.53
CA LEU A 222 -3.70 -4.01 4.35
C LEU A 222 -3.13 -5.34 4.87
N PHE A 223 -3.60 -5.80 6.04
CA PHE A 223 -3.22 -7.12 6.57
C PHE A 223 -3.59 -8.24 5.59
N ILE A 224 -4.81 -8.21 5.06
CA ILE A 224 -5.28 -9.19 4.06
C ILE A 224 -4.37 -9.11 2.82
N GLU A 225 -4.13 -7.92 2.27
CA GLU A 225 -3.29 -7.70 1.08
C GLU A 225 -1.85 -8.22 1.25
N SER A 226 -1.24 -8.02 2.43
CA SER A 226 0.15 -8.38 2.72
C SER A 226 0.36 -9.85 3.08
N THR A 227 -0.71 -10.65 3.14
CA THR A 227 -0.62 -12.05 3.59
C THR A 227 0.09 -12.91 2.54
N ASN A 228 1.06 -13.71 2.98
CA ASN A 228 1.75 -14.69 2.14
C ASN A 228 0.99 -16.03 2.11
N LEU A 229 0.45 -16.41 0.96
CA LEU A 229 -0.30 -17.64 0.69
C LEU A 229 0.59 -18.81 0.22
N PHE A 230 1.89 -18.58 0.06
CA PHE A 230 2.90 -19.59 -0.29
C PHE A 230 4.01 -19.61 0.77
N LYS A 231 3.76 -20.33 1.86
CA LYS A 231 4.76 -20.61 2.90
C LYS A 231 5.44 -21.93 2.60
N PHE A 232 6.77 -21.91 2.56
CA PHE A 232 7.59 -23.09 2.30
C PHE A 232 8.15 -23.64 3.60
N PRO A 233 8.30 -24.96 3.73
CA PRO A 233 8.86 -25.57 4.93
C PRO A 233 10.33 -25.16 5.08
N LEU A 234 10.73 -24.81 6.30
CA LEU A 234 12.12 -24.52 6.63
C LEU A 234 12.90 -25.83 6.70
N SER A 235 14.03 -25.91 6.00
CA SER A 235 14.95 -27.05 6.11
C SER A 235 15.53 -27.09 7.53
N LYS A 236 15.26 -28.16 8.28
CA LYS A 236 15.72 -28.28 9.68
C LYS A 236 17.25 -28.45 9.79
N ASN A 237 17.89 -29.03 8.77
CA ASN A 237 19.32 -29.39 8.78
C ASN A 237 20.06 -29.05 7.46
N GLY A 238 19.52 -28.18 6.61
CA GLY A 238 20.17 -27.75 5.35
C GLY A 238 20.05 -28.75 4.19
N ASP A 239 20.10 -30.07 4.46
CA ASP A 239 20.17 -31.09 3.39
C ASP A 239 18.85 -31.80 3.07
N GLU A 240 17.94 -31.98 4.04
CA GLU A 240 16.69 -32.72 3.81
C GLU A 240 15.57 -31.82 3.30
N LEU A 241 15.25 -31.97 2.02
CA LEU A 241 14.07 -31.37 1.40
C LEU A 241 12.85 -32.29 1.53
N PRO A 242 11.63 -31.74 1.67
CA PRO A 242 10.41 -32.54 1.67
C PRO A 242 10.20 -33.23 0.32
N LYS A 243 9.50 -34.37 0.30
CA LYS A 243 9.02 -34.94 -0.96
C LYS A 243 7.98 -34.01 -1.59
N ALA A 244 7.82 -34.08 -2.92
CA ALA A 244 6.84 -33.24 -3.64
C ALA A 244 5.43 -33.26 -2.99
N LYS A 245 4.89 -34.44 -2.66
CA LYS A 245 3.57 -34.57 -2.00
C LYS A 245 3.50 -33.88 -0.64
N GLU A 246 4.54 -34.03 0.18
CA GLU A 246 4.63 -33.39 1.49
C GLU A 246 4.74 -31.87 1.38
N PHE A 247 5.52 -31.38 0.41
CA PHE A 247 5.68 -29.95 0.14
C PHE A 247 4.36 -29.28 -0.21
N PHE A 248 3.63 -29.80 -1.20
CA PHE A 248 2.36 -29.20 -1.63
C PHE A 248 1.28 -29.29 -0.54
N GLU A 249 1.24 -30.39 0.23
CA GLU A 249 0.31 -30.51 1.36
C GLU A 249 0.65 -29.53 2.48
N TYR A 250 1.96 -29.30 2.76
CA TYR A 250 2.39 -28.30 3.72
C TYR A 250 1.94 -26.88 3.32
N VAL A 251 2.17 -26.50 2.06
CA VAL A 251 1.74 -25.19 1.53
C VAL A 251 0.23 -25.02 1.68
N LYS A 252 -0.56 -26.05 1.36
CA LYS A 252 -2.01 -26.06 1.51
C LYS A 252 -2.45 -25.88 2.96
N CYS A 253 -1.84 -26.62 3.89
CA CYS A 253 -2.13 -26.52 5.32
C CYS A 253 -1.82 -25.14 5.90
N GLU A 254 -0.65 -24.58 5.59
CA GLU A 254 -0.28 -23.24 6.04
C GLU A 254 -1.19 -22.17 5.46
N ARG A 255 -1.52 -22.26 4.16
CA ARG A 255 -2.48 -21.35 3.52
C ARG A 255 -3.82 -21.37 4.23
N ALA A 256 -4.38 -22.54 4.57
CA ALA A 256 -5.65 -22.64 5.28
C ALA A 256 -5.65 -21.90 6.63
N LYS A 257 -4.52 -21.93 7.35
CA LYS A 257 -4.37 -21.16 8.61
C LYS A 257 -4.43 -19.66 8.36
N ASP A 258 -3.72 -19.16 7.36
CA ASP A 258 -3.72 -17.72 7.03
C ASP A 258 -5.09 -17.25 6.56
N VAL A 259 -5.78 -18.06 5.74
CA VAL A 259 -7.15 -17.79 5.29
C VAL A 259 -8.11 -17.63 6.46
N ALA A 260 -8.03 -18.49 7.48
CA ALA A 260 -8.86 -18.37 8.66
C ALA A 260 -8.66 -17.03 9.39
N HIS A 261 -7.43 -16.50 9.42
CA HIS A 261 -7.14 -15.19 10.01
C HIS A 261 -7.67 -14.04 9.14
N MET A 262 -7.50 -14.12 7.82
CA MET A 262 -8.00 -13.10 6.89
C MET A 262 -9.53 -13.01 6.93
N VAL A 263 -10.24 -14.14 6.94
CA VAL A 263 -11.71 -14.18 7.01
C VAL A 263 -12.21 -13.53 8.30
N ARG A 264 -11.57 -13.79 9.45
CA ARG A 264 -11.93 -13.11 10.71
C ARG A 264 -11.78 -11.59 10.62
N LYS A 265 -10.74 -11.10 9.93
CA LYS A 265 -10.55 -9.65 9.71
C LYS A 265 -11.62 -9.09 8.77
N TYR A 266 -11.95 -9.83 7.71
CA TYR A 266 -13.00 -9.49 6.77
C TYR A 266 -14.38 -9.37 7.45
N THR A 267 -14.83 -10.38 8.18
CA THR A 267 -16.14 -10.35 8.88
C THR A 267 -16.22 -9.23 9.92
N ALA A 268 -15.09 -8.81 10.50
CA ALA A 268 -15.05 -7.66 11.41
C ALA A 268 -15.30 -6.30 10.73
N ILE A 269 -15.10 -6.18 9.41
CA ILE A 269 -15.35 -4.94 8.65
C ILE A 269 -16.83 -4.58 8.70
N THR A 270 -17.73 -5.55 8.56
CA THR A 270 -19.18 -5.34 8.65
C THR A 270 -19.58 -4.65 9.95
N GLN A 271 -18.98 -5.05 11.08
CA GLN A 271 -19.28 -4.41 12.37
C GLN A 271 -18.80 -2.96 12.46
N LEU A 272 -17.70 -2.62 11.79
CA LEU A 272 -17.24 -1.22 11.69
C LEU A 272 -18.19 -0.39 10.83
N LEU A 273 -18.69 -0.95 9.73
CA LEU A 273 -19.67 -0.29 8.86
C LEU A 273 -21.02 -0.08 9.54
N ILE A 274 -21.50 -1.06 10.33
CA ILE A 274 -22.71 -0.93 11.15
C ILE A 274 -22.53 0.16 12.22
N LYS A 275 -21.33 0.30 12.81
CA LYS A 275 -21.05 1.41 13.73
C LYS A 275 -21.15 2.77 13.04
N VAL A 276 -20.64 2.89 11.81
CA VAL A 276 -20.78 4.12 11.01
C VAL A 276 -22.26 4.40 10.70
N GLU A 277 -23.03 3.36 10.35
CA GLU A 277 -24.49 3.46 10.16
C GLU A 277 -25.18 4.02 11.40
N GLY A 278 -24.85 3.51 12.59
CA GLY A 278 -25.43 3.96 13.85
C GLY A 278 -25.15 5.43 14.16
N ARG A 279 -24.03 5.98 13.65
CA ARG A 279 -23.66 7.39 13.84
C ARG A 279 -24.29 8.33 12.82
N VAL A 280 -24.43 7.88 11.57
CA VAL A 280 -24.89 8.73 10.46
C VAL A 280 -26.40 8.61 10.23
N ALA A 281 -26.95 7.39 10.34
CA ALA A 281 -28.35 7.10 10.04
C ALA A 281 -29.18 6.75 11.28
N ASN A 282 -28.57 6.63 12.47
CA ASN A 282 -29.21 6.16 13.70
C ASN A 282 -29.86 4.77 13.57
N THR A 283 -29.29 3.91 12.72
CA THR A 283 -29.72 2.53 12.50
C THR A 283 -28.52 1.59 12.57
N ASN A 284 -28.71 0.34 13.00
CA ASN A 284 -27.65 -0.66 13.13
C ASN A 284 -27.98 -1.93 12.33
N SER A 285 -28.52 -1.73 11.13
CA SER A 285 -29.17 -2.80 10.37
C SER A 285 -28.28 -3.46 9.32
N GLY A 286 -27.19 -2.80 8.92
CA GLY A 286 -26.35 -3.15 7.78
C GLY A 286 -26.98 -2.84 6.43
N LYS A 287 -28.17 -2.22 6.37
CA LYS A 287 -28.99 -2.07 5.16
C LYS A 287 -29.61 -0.67 5.01
N SER A 288 -29.01 0.34 5.64
CA SER A 288 -29.53 1.71 5.55
C SER A 288 -29.35 2.27 4.12
N PRO A 289 -30.40 2.82 3.49
CA PRO A 289 -30.31 3.37 2.13
C PRO A 289 -29.37 4.58 2.05
N LYS A 290 -29.13 5.27 3.17
CA LYS A 290 -28.16 6.39 3.24
C LYS A 290 -26.72 5.94 3.06
N LEU A 291 -26.42 4.67 3.36
CA LEU A 291 -25.06 4.13 3.31
C LEU A 291 -24.79 3.29 2.06
N THR A 292 -25.77 3.09 1.18
CA THR A 292 -25.65 2.23 -0.01
C THR A 292 -24.40 2.54 -0.86
N SER A 293 -24.11 3.82 -1.14
CA SER A 293 -22.91 4.20 -1.88
C SER A 293 -21.62 3.99 -1.09
N TYR A 294 -21.67 4.11 0.24
CA TYR A 294 -20.53 3.92 1.12
C TYR A 294 -20.19 2.43 1.29
N TYR A 295 -21.19 1.55 1.37
CA TYR A 295 -20.99 0.10 1.33
C TYR A 295 -20.38 -0.34 0.00
N ALA A 296 -20.91 0.14 -1.13
CA ALA A 296 -20.37 -0.16 -2.46
C ALA A 296 -18.90 0.30 -2.62
N TYR A 297 -18.55 1.46 -2.05
CA TYR A 297 -17.16 1.94 -2.02
C TYR A 297 -16.22 0.92 -1.33
N TRP A 298 -16.58 0.44 -0.14
CA TRP A 298 -15.77 -0.52 0.59
C TRP A 298 -15.75 -1.90 -0.06
N GLU A 299 -16.88 -2.35 -0.62
CA GLU A 299 -16.96 -3.62 -1.35
C GLU A 299 -16.01 -3.61 -2.57
N ASN A 300 -15.98 -2.51 -3.32
CA ASN A 300 -15.04 -2.34 -4.43
C ASN A 300 -13.58 -2.32 -3.94
N ARG A 301 -13.31 -1.68 -2.80
CA ARG A 301 -11.97 -1.69 -2.19
C ARG A 301 -11.54 -3.09 -1.77
N ILE A 302 -12.45 -3.90 -1.21
CA ILE A 302 -12.22 -5.31 -0.88
C ILE A 302 -11.88 -6.11 -2.15
N TYR A 303 -12.66 -5.95 -3.23
CA TYR A 303 -12.38 -6.60 -4.50
C TYR A 303 -10.97 -6.29 -5.03
N GLN A 304 -10.58 -5.01 -5.01
CA GLN A 304 -9.24 -4.58 -5.44
C GLN A 304 -8.14 -5.23 -4.59
N VAL A 305 -8.31 -5.24 -3.26
CA VAL A 305 -7.34 -5.82 -2.32
C VAL A 305 -7.18 -7.32 -2.52
N LEU A 306 -8.30 -8.05 -2.68
CA LEU A 306 -8.26 -9.49 -2.94
C LEU A 306 -7.61 -9.81 -4.30
N THR A 307 -7.87 -8.99 -5.32
CA THR A 307 -7.21 -9.13 -6.63
C THR A 307 -5.69 -8.95 -6.49
N GLN A 308 -5.25 -7.90 -5.79
CA GLN A 308 -3.82 -7.65 -5.55
C GLN A 308 -3.16 -8.73 -4.70
N LEU A 309 -3.87 -9.26 -3.69
CA LEU A 309 -3.41 -10.39 -2.88
C LEU A 309 -3.05 -11.59 -3.76
N ILE A 310 -3.96 -12.00 -4.65
CA ILE A 310 -3.73 -13.17 -5.52
C ILE A 310 -2.61 -12.90 -6.53
N VAL A 311 -2.62 -11.75 -7.20
CA VAL A 311 -1.60 -11.41 -8.19
C VAL A 311 -0.19 -11.40 -7.57
N LYS A 312 -0.01 -10.72 -6.42
CA LYS A 312 1.28 -10.66 -5.71
C LYS A 312 1.77 -12.04 -5.28
N ASN A 313 0.87 -12.89 -4.78
CA ASN A 313 1.22 -14.23 -4.33
C ASN A 313 1.59 -15.17 -5.50
N LEU A 314 0.86 -15.10 -6.62
CA LEU A 314 1.22 -15.88 -7.81
C LEU A 314 2.56 -15.42 -8.41
N GLN A 315 2.81 -14.11 -8.45
CA GLN A 315 4.10 -13.56 -8.88
C GLN A 315 5.25 -14.03 -7.98
N ALA A 316 5.05 -13.98 -6.66
CA ALA A 316 6.04 -14.47 -5.69
C ALA A 316 6.30 -15.98 -5.85
N PHE A 317 5.25 -16.78 -6.06
CA PHE A 317 5.40 -18.21 -6.32
C PHE A 317 6.13 -18.49 -7.64
N ASN A 318 5.80 -17.76 -8.71
CA ASN A 318 6.52 -17.87 -9.98
C ASN A 318 8.01 -17.53 -9.83
N ALA A 319 8.33 -16.47 -9.07
CA ALA A 319 9.71 -16.11 -8.76
C ALA A 319 10.43 -17.22 -7.99
N ALA A 320 9.74 -17.88 -7.05
CA ALA A 320 10.28 -19.03 -6.31
C ALA A 320 10.49 -20.26 -7.20
N VAL A 321 9.60 -20.52 -8.16
CA VAL A 321 9.74 -21.60 -9.17
C VAL A 321 10.99 -21.40 -10.02
N LEU A 322 11.25 -20.16 -10.44
CA LEU A 322 12.39 -19.80 -11.30
C LEU A 322 13.69 -19.60 -10.52
N ALA A 323 13.64 -19.50 -9.19
CA ALA A 323 14.82 -19.34 -8.37
C ALA A 323 15.69 -20.60 -8.42
N ASN A 324 17.01 -20.42 -8.39
CA ASN A 324 17.99 -21.52 -8.33
C ASN A 324 18.11 -22.08 -6.89
N VAL A 325 16.97 -22.27 -6.21
CA VAL A 325 16.91 -22.76 -4.83
C VAL A 325 15.85 -23.87 -4.77
N PRO A 326 16.25 -25.12 -4.51
CA PRO A 326 15.31 -26.25 -4.48
C PRO A 326 14.38 -26.16 -3.27
N LEU A 327 13.08 -26.37 -3.49
CA LEU A 327 12.02 -26.31 -2.47
C LEU A 327 11.54 -27.69 -2.04
N PHE A 328 11.63 -28.67 -2.94
CA PHE A 328 11.30 -30.07 -2.66
C PHE A 328 12.21 -31.00 -3.47
N GLN A 329 12.18 -32.29 -3.12
CA GLN A 329 12.92 -33.32 -3.82
C GLN A 329 12.01 -34.37 -4.47
N THR A 330 12.52 -34.94 -5.55
CA THR A 330 11.94 -36.03 -6.34
C THR A 330 13.00 -37.07 -6.62
N GLU A 331 12.58 -38.32 -6.77
CA GLU A 331 13.50 -39.44 -6.99
C GLU A 331 13.38 -39.95 -8.43
N ALA A 332 14.50 -40.33 -9.04
CA ALA A 332 14.50 -41.09 -10.28
C ALA A 332 14.64 -42.58 -9.97
N ILE A 333 13.76 -43.40 -10.55
CA ILE A 333 13.78 -44.84 -10.42
C ILE A 333 13.71 -45.51 -11.79
N LEU A 334 14.22 -46.74 -11.88
CA LEU A 334 14.04 -47.62 -13.03
C LEU A 334 12.82 -48.52 -12.77
N SER A 335 11.74 -48.31 -13.51
CA SER A 335 10.49 -49.08 -13.41
C SER A 335 10.14 -49.67 -14.77
N VAL A 336 9.91 -50.98 -14.85
CA VAL A 336 9.49 -51.70 -16.08
C VAL A 336 10.31 -51.26 -17.31
N SER A 337 11.64 -51.29 -17.18
CA SER A 337 12.59 -50.94 -18.24
C SER A 337 12.60 -49.47 -18.70
N GLU A 338 11.92 -48.57 -17.97
CA GLU A 338 11.89 -47.13 -18.21
C GLU A 338 12.35 -46.34 -16.98
N ILE A 339 13.00 -45.21 -17.22
CA ILE A 339 13.46 -44.31 -16.16
C ILE A 339 12.36 -43.28 -15.93
N ILE A 340 11.79 -43.28 -14.73
CA ILE A 340 10.67 -42.41 -14.35
C ILE A 340 11.01 -41.58 -13.12
N LEU A 341 10.38 -40.41 -13.02
CA LEU A 341 10.35 -39.60 -11.81
C LEU A 341 9.30 -40.15 -10.84
N GLN A 342 9.57 -40.09 -9.55
CA GLN A 342 8.62 -40.42 -8.49
C GLN A 342 8.50 -39.22 -7.52
N PRO A 343 7.33 -38.53 -7.49
CA PRO A 343 6.18 -38.67 -8.39
C PRO A 343 6.53 -38.31 -9.85
N ASN A 344 5.74 -38.82 -10.80
CA ASN A 344 6.00 -38.58 -12.23
C ASN A 344 5.78 -37.10 -12.61
N ALA A 345 6.32 -36.69 -13.77
CA ALA A 345 6.21 -35.31 -14.24
C ALA A 345 4.74 -34.83 -14.33
N SER A 346 3.82 -35.68 -14.79
CA SER A 346 2.40 -35.32 -14.89
C SER A 346 1.75 -35.09 -13.52
N GLU A 347 2.13 -35.87 -12.50
CA GLU A 347 1.69 -35.68 -11.12
C GLU A 347 2.19 -34.34 -10.58
N ILE A 348 3.47 -34.01 -10.80
CA ILE A 348 4.03 -32.72 -10.36
C ILE A 348 3.31 -31.56 -11.05
N ASP A 349 3.09 -31.63 -12.38
CA ASP A 349 2.32 -30.62 -13.12
C ASP A 349 0.90 -30.46 -12.54
N LYS A 350 0.19 -31.57 -12.28
CA LYS A 350 -1.16 -31.55 -11.68
C LYS A 350 -1.16 -30.92 -10.29
N MET A 351 -0.17 -31.25 -9.46
CA MET A 351 -0.04 -30.69 -8.12
C MET A 351 0.26 -29.20 -8.14
N THR A 352 1.11 -28.73 -9.06
CA THR A 352 1.36 -27.30 -9.27
C THR A 352 0.08 -26.58 -9.71
N VAL A 353 -0.63 -27.11 -10.71
CA VAL A 353 -1.89 -26.52 -11.19
C VAL A 353 -2.94 -26.47 -10.07
N GLN A 354 -3.05 -27.53 -9.27
CA GLN A 354 -3.95 -27.55 -8.12
C GLN A 354 -3.52 -26.52 -7.07
N CYS A 355 -2.22 -26.38 -6.79
CA CYS A 355 -1.72 -25.40 -5.82
C CYS A 355 -2.00 -23.95 -6.23
N ILE A 356 -1.89 -23.64 -7.54
CA ILE A 356 -2.27 -22.35 -8.12
C ILE A 356 -3.79 -22.13 -7.96
N ARG A 357 -4.59 -23.14 -8.33
CA ARG A 357 -6.05 -23.08 -8.20
C ARG A 357 -6.48 -22.83 -6.76
N ASP A 358 -5.97 -23.61 -5.82
CA ASP A 358 -6.24 -23.50 -4.38
C ASP A 358 -5.89 -22.09 -3.85
N CYS A 359 -4.87 -21.43 -4.40
CA CYS A 359 -4.53 -20.05 -4.07
C CYS A 359 -5.65 -19.08 -4.49
N VAL A 360 -6.15 -19.19 -5.71
CA VAL A 360 -7.28 -18.36 -6.19
C VAL A 360 -8.57 -18.69 -5.42
N GLU A 361 -8.81 -19.97 -5.12
CA GLU A 361 -9.99 -20.45 -4.40
C GLU A 361 -10.10 -19.95 -2.97
N VAL A 362 -9.01 -19.44 -2.37
CA VAL A 362 -9.06 -18.69 -1.10
C VAL A 362 -10.14 -17.61 -1.13
N THR A 363 -10.36 -16.97 -2.28
CA THR A 363 -11.34 -15.91 -2.45
C THR A 363 -12.80 -16.38 -2.36
N LYS A 364 -13.06 -17.71 -2.39
CA LYS A 364 -14.39 -18.29 -2.13
C LYS A 364 -14.87 -18.04 -0.70
N HIS A 365 -13.94 -17.89 0.25
CA HIS A 365 -14.25 -17.64 1.65
C HIS A 365 -14.64 -16.18 1.93
N PHE A 366 -14.57 -15.29 0.94
CA PHE A 366 -14.95 -13.90 1.05
C PHE A 366 -16.30 -13.73 0.31
N VAL A 367 -17.38 -13.84 1.08
CA VAL A 367 -18.75 -13.77 0.58
C VAL A 367 -19.10 -12.31 0.27
N ARG A 368 -19.68 -12.04 -0.91
CA ARG A 368 -20.11 -10.70 -1.30
C ARG A 368 -21.25 -10.19 -0.44
N TRP A 369 -21.46 -8.87 -0.46
CA TRP A 369 -22.58 -8.28 0.24
C TRP A 369 -23.82 -8.25 -0.63
N MET A 370 -25.00 -8.32 0.01
CA MET A 370 -26.25 -8.06 -0.71
C MET A 370 -26.23 -6.62 -1.22
N HIS A 371 -26.77 -6.43 -2.42
CA HIS A 371 -26.75 -5.13 -3.10
C HIS A 371 -27.23 -3.99 -2.18
N GLY A 372 -26.37 -2.97 -2.03
CA GLY A 372 -26.66 -1.78 -1.22
C GLY A 372 -26.63 -1.98 0.29
N THR A 373 -26.05 -3.09 0.77
CA THR A 373 -25.89 -3.43 2.19
C THR A 373 -24.44 -3.79 2.51
N CYS A 374 -24.12 -3.98 3.79
CA CYS A 374 -22.87 -4.61 4.23
C CYS A 374 -23.10 -6.00 4.85
N ILE A 375 -24.20 -6.67 4.46
CA ILE A 375 -24.60 -7.99 4.96
C ILE A 375 -24.18 -9.03 3.93
N GLU A 376 -23.43 -10.04 4.35
CA GLU A 376 -23.01 -11.14 3.48
C GLU A 376 -24.21 -11.87 2.88
N CYS A 377 -24.12 -12.19 1.58
CA CYS A 377 -25.13 -12.94 0.87
C CYS A 377 -25.27 -14.35 1.49
N PRO A 378 -26.45 -14.73 2.00
CA PRO A 378 -26.65 -16.10 2.47
C PRO A 378 -26.56 -17.08 1.29
N PRO A 379 -26.18 -18.34 1.54
CA PRO A 379 -26.16 -19.37 0.50
C PRO A 379 -27.55 -19.54 -0.13
N GLN A 380 -27.63 -19.57 -1.46
CA GLN A 380 -28.88 -19.72 -2.21
C GLN A 380 -28.98 -21.13 -2.80
N HIS A 381 -30.16 -21.75 -2.69
CA HIS A 381 -30.44 -23.05 -3.32
C HIS A 381 -30.98 -22.78 -4.73
N VAL A 382 -30.31 -23.29 -5.75
CA VAL A 382 -30.74 -23.14 -7.15
C VAL A 382 -31.45 -24.40 -7.64
N GLU A 383 -30.99 -25.58 -7.22
CA GLU A 383 -31.62 -26.89 -7.44
C GLU A 383 -31.65 -27.70 -6.12
N GLU A 384 -32.32 -28.87 -6.10
CA GLU A 384 -32.56 -29.66 -4.86
C GLU A 384 -31.28 -30.01 -4.08
N ASP A 385 -30.11 -30.05 -4.73
CA ASP A 385 -28.81 -30.36 -4.11
C ASP A 385 -27.70 -29.29 -4.33
N GLU A 386 -27.96 -28.18 -5.04
CA GLU A 386 -26.93 -27.19 -5.37
C GLU A 386 -27.09 -25.87 -4.60
N VAL A 387 -26.16 -25.64 -3.67
CA VAL A 387 -26.06 -24.40 -2.87
C VAL A 387 -24.98 -23.50 -3.45
N ILE A 388 -25.38 -22.34 -3.97
CA ILE A 388 -24.49 -21.31 -4.51
C ILE A 388 -24.20 -20.25 -3.45
N THR A 389 -22.90 -20.03 -3.21
CA THR A 389 -22.42 -18.92 -2.39
C THR A 389 -21.79 -17.84 -3.28
N PHE A 390 -22.38 -16.65 -3.27
CA PHE A 390 -21.87 -15.50 -4.01
C PHE A 390 -20.62 -14.95 -3.34
N SER A 391 -19.44 -15.31 -3.85
CA SER A 391 -18.15 -14.88 -3.32
C SER A 391 -17.40 -14.02 -4.33
N PHE A 392 -16.31 -13.36 -3.90
CA PHE A 392 -15.45 -12.61 -4.81
C PHE A 392 -14.73 -13.50 -5.84
N TYR A 393 -14.70 -14.82 -5.64
CA TYR A 393 -14.06 -15.79 -6.53
C TYR A 393 -14.57 -15.75 -7.98
N SER A 394 -15.87 -15.53 -8.20
CA SER A 394 -16.46 -15.52 -9.55
C SER A 394 -15.75 -14.53 -10.47
N ASP A 395 -15.46 -13.34 -9.96
CA ASP A 395 -14.89 -12.24 -10.73
C ASP A 395 -13.36 -12.28 -10.69
N ILE A 396 -12.78 -12.73 -9.58
CA ILE A 396 -11.32 -12.81 -9.42
C ILE A 396 -10.75 -13.95 -10.28
N SER A 397 -11.42 -15.10 -10.34
CA SER A 397 -10.97 -16.24 -11.17
C SER A 397 -10.97 -15.94 -12.67
N GLN A 398 -11.81 -14.99 -13.11
CA GLN A 398 -11.91 -14.53 -14.49
C GLN A 398 -10.98 -13.35 -14.80
N ASN A 399 -10.25 -12.83 -13.82
CA ASN A 399 -9.38 -11.67 -14.02
C ASN A 399 -8.21 -12.04 -14.96
N PRO A 400 -7.99 -11.29 -16.07
CA PRO A 400 -6.94 -11.60 -17.04
C PRO A 400 -5.53 -11.67 -16.43
N LEU A 401 -5.20 -10.78 -15.49
CA LEU A 401 -3.89 -10.75 -14.85
C LEU A 401 -3.63 -12.04 -14.04
N ILE A 402 -4.66 -12.59 -13.40
CA ILE A 402 -4.56 -13.83 -12.61
C ILE A 402 -4.39 -15.03 -13.55
N ILE A 403 -5.17 -15.08 -14.62
CA ILE A 403 -5.09 -16.14 -15.64
C ILE A 403 -3.70 -16.15 -16.29
N GLU A 404 -3.18 -14.98 -16.68
CA GLU A 404 -1.84 -14.84 -17.26
C GLU A 404 -0.74 -15.34 -16.32
N GLN A 405 -0.80 -14.98 -15.02
CA GLN A 405 0.16 -15.48 -14.04
C GLN A 405 0.08 -17.00 -13.86
N ALA A 406 -1.13 -17.56 -13.78
CA ALA A 406 -1.34 -19.00 -13.67
C ALA A 406 -0.73 -19.76 -14.86
N VAL A 407 -1.01 -19.30 -16.08
CA VAL A 407 -0.46 -19.88 -17.32
C VAL A 407 1.06 -19.80 -17.34
N LEU A 408 1.63 -18.65 -16.96
CA LEU A 408 3.07 -18.45 -16.92
C LEU A 408 3.77 -19.44 -15.98
N ILE A 409 3.24 -19.63 -14.76
CA ILE A 409 3.79 -20.57 -13.79
C ILE A 409 3.74 -22.00 -14.35
N THR A 410 2.60 -22.42 -14.89
CA THR A 410 2.46 -23.77 -15.47
C THR A 410 3.43 -24.00 -16.64
N GLN A 411 3.61 -23.00 -17.51
CA GLN A 411 4.58 -23.09 -18.61
C GLN A 411 6.03 -23.21 -18.10
N ASN A 412 6.38 -22.48 -17.04
CA ASN A 412 7.72 -22.54 -16.44
C ASN A 412 7.97 -23.91 -15.81
N VAL A 413 7.02 -24.45 -15.04
CA VAL A 413 7.15 -25.79 -14.46
C VAL A 413 7.24 -26.86 -15.54
N HIS A 414 6.44 -26.77 -16.61
CA HIS A 414 6.51 -27.72 -17.72
C HIS A 414 7.89 -27.71 -18.41
N LYS A 415 8.47 -26.53 -18.65
CA LYS A 415 9.83 -26.39 -19.19
C LYS A 415 10.88 -27.04 -18.27
N LEU A 416 10.72 -26.91 -16.96
CA LEU A 416 11.64 -27.52 -15.98
C LEU A 416 11.55 -29.04 -15.97
N LEU A 417 10.33 -29.58 -15.98
CA LEU A 417 10.12 -31.02 -16.07
C LEU A 417 10.65 -31.59 -17.39
N ALA A 418 10.56 -30.84 -18.49
CA ALA A 418 11.18 -31.21 -19.76
C ALA A 418 12.72 -31.21 -19.69
N SER A 419 13.32 -30.23 -18.98
CA SER A 419 14.77 -30.18 -18.70
C SER A 419 15.22 -31.40 -17.90
N LEU A 420 14.51 -31.74 -16.81
CA LEU A 420 14.76 -32.94 -16.02
C LEU A 420 14.62 -34.23 -16.83
N SER A 421 13.59 -34.32 -17.68
CA SER A 421 13.39 -35.47 -18.58
C SER A 421 14.53 -35.60 -19.58
N LYS A 422 15.03 -34.49 -20.13
CA LYS A 422 16.21 -34.46 -21.02
C LYS A 422 17.47 -34.91 -20.30
N TYR A 423 17.65 -34.52 -19.04
CA TYR A 423 18.76 -34.98 -18.22
C TYR A 423 18.67 -36.49 -17.95
N LEU A 424 17.50 -37.00 -17.55
CA LEU A 424 17.27 -38.44 -17.33
C LEU A 424 17.46 -39.27 -18.61
N ASN A 425 17.17 -38.73 -19.79
CA ASN A 425 17.43 -39.42 -21.05
C ASN A 425 18.92 -39.78 -21.26
N GLN A 426 19.86 -39.08 -20.62
CA GLN A 426 21.29 -39.44 -20.69
C GLN A 426 21.58 -40.81 -20.07
N TRP A 427 20.76 -41.24 -19.10
CA TRP A 427 20.87 -42.56 -18.47
C TRP A 427 20.35 -43.70 -19.36
N LYS A 428 19.62 -43.39 -20.46
CA LYS A 428 19.20 -44.39 -21.45
C LYS A 428 20.36 -45.05 -22.20
N ARG A 429 21.58 -44.51 -22.12
CA ARG A 429 22.78 -45.18 -22.63
C ARG A 429 23.01 -46.57 -22.00
N TYR A 430 22.47 -46.80 -20.81
CA TYR A 430 22.56 -48.07 -20.10
C TYR A 430 21.38 -49.03 -20.37
N HIS A 431 20.49 -48.73 -21.32
CA HIS A 431 19.25 -49.48 -21.53
C HIS A 431 19.42 -50.99 -21.77
N LEU A 432 20.55 -51.42 -22.32
CA LEU A 432 20.87 -52.83 -22.55
C LEU A 432 20.79 -53.66 -21.26
N LEU A 433 21.08 -53.06 -20.11
CA LEU A 433 21.07 -53.74 -18.81
C LEU A 433 19.68 -54.25 -18.40
N TRP A 434 18.61 -53.62 -18.87
CA TRP A 434 17.24 -53.86 -18.41
C TRP A 434 16.21 -54.02 -19.54
N LYS A 435 16.59 -53.80 -20.79
CA LYS A 435 15.75 -54.15 -21.96
C LYS A 435 15.95 -55.59 -22.41
N LEU A 436 17.13 -56.14 -22.21
CA LEU A 436 17.43 -57.51 -22.61
C LEU A 436 16.95 -58.48 -21.53
N ASP A 437 16.26 -59.53 -21.97
CA ASP A 437 15.96 -60.65 -21.09
C ASP A 437 17.26 -61.43 -20.81
N LYS A 438 17.67 -61.41 -19.55
CA LYS A 438 18.88 -62.08 -19.09
C LYS A 438 18.86 -63.57 -19.44
N GLY A 439 17.74 -64.27 -19.30
CA GLY A 439 17.65 -65.69 -19.59
C GLY A 439 17.87 -65.99 -21.07
N ILE A 440 17.15 -65.27 -21.94
CA ILE A 440 17.21 -65.48 -23.40
C ILE A 440 18.63 -65.21 -23.94
N VAL A 441 19.27 -64.13 -23.49
CA VAL A 441 20.63 -63.81 -23.93
C VAL A 441 21.63 -64.86 -23.46
N MET A 442 21.51 -65.32 -22.20
CA MET A 442 22.41 -66.33 -21.65
C MET A 442 22.22 -67.70 -22.30
N GLU A 443 20.99 -68.13 -22.61
CA GLU A 443 20.70 -69.37 -23.35
C GLU A 443 21.29 -69.34 -24.75
N ARG A 444 21.16 -68.21 -25.45
CA ARG A 444 21.75 -68.03 -26.78
C ARG A 444 23.28 -68.09 -26.73
N LEU A 445 23.92 -67.41 -25.77
CA LEU A 445 25.36 -67.49 -25.57
C LEU A 445 25.82 -68.92 -25.24
N ALA A 446 25.07 -69.65 -24.42
CA ALA A 446 25.37 -71.05 -24.12
C ALA A 446 25.31 -71.94 -25.38
N ALA A 447 24.33 -71.72 -26.25
CA ALA A 447 24.16 -72.47 -27.49
C ALA A 447 25.25 -72.16 -28.55
N GLU A 448 25.71 -70.91 -28.62
CA GLU A 448 26.72 -70.48 -29.61
C GLU A 448 28.16 -70.94 -29.27
N LYS A 449 28.41 -71.37 -28.02
CA LYS A 449 29.75 -71.75 -27.50
C LYS A 449 30.86 -70.75 -27.90
N PRO A 450 30.76 -69.47 -27.47
CA PRO A 450 31.72 -68.45 -27.86
C PRO A 450 33.08 -68.66 -27.19
N ALA A 451 34.13 -68.12 -27.83
CA ALA A 451 35.48 -68.14 -27.28
C ALA A 451 35.60 -67.30 -25.99
N CYS A 452 36.55 -67.67 -25.11
CA CYS A 452 36.79 -66.96 -23.84
C CYS A 452 37.04 -65.45 -24.00
N ILE A 453 37.60 -65.02 -25.13
CA ILE A 453 37.84 -63.60 -25.43
C ILE A 453 36.51 -62.82 -25.49
N ALA A 454 35.46 -63.40 -26.08
CA ALA A 454 34.15 -62.76 -26.15
C ALA A 454 33.51 -62.64 -24.75
N PHE A 455 33.73 -63.61 -23.87
CA PHE A 455 33.31 -63.51 -22.47
C PHE A 455 34.06 -62.39 -21.72
N ASP A 456 35.37 -62.25 -21.93
CA ASP A 456 36.18 -61.20 -21.31
C ASP A 456 35.72 -59.80 -21.75
N GLU A 457 35.45 -59.61 -23.06
CA GLU A 457 34.92 -58.35 -23.59
C GLU A 457 33.59 -57.94 -22.92
N GLU A 458 32.63 -58.87 -22.83
CA GLU A 458 31.33 -58.63 -22.18
C GLU A 458 31.47 -58.39 -20.66
N LEU A 459 32.30 -59.18 -19.97
CA LEU A 459 32.57 -59.01 -18.54
C LEU A 459 33.20 -57.64 -18.25
N GLN A 460 34.19 -57.22 -19.05
CA GLN A 460 34.81 -55.91 -18.92
C GLN A 460 33.82 -54.77 -19.19
N PHE A 461 32.93 -54.93 -20.17
CA PHE A 461 31.87 -53.96 -20.44
C PHE A 461 30.97 -53.73 -19.21
N TYR A 462 30.37 -54.80 -18.65
CA TYR A 462 29.46 -54.65 -17.51
C TYR A 462 30.19 -54.21 -16.22
N ALA A 463 31.42 -54.67 -16.00
CA ALA A 463 32.24 -54.23 -14.86
C ALA A 463 32.57 -52.73 -14.94
N LYS A 464 32.89 -52.22 -16.14
CA LYS A 464 33.14 -50.79 -16.37
C LYS A 464 31.89 -49.96 -16.13
N VAL A 465 30.72 -50.42 -16.58
CA VAL A 465 29.43 -49.75 -16.31
C VAL A 465 29.16 -49.66 -14.80
N ALA A 466 29.39 -50.75 -14.05
CA ALA A 466 29.17 -50.77 -12.60
C ALA A 466 30.08 -49.79 -11.83
N GLN A 467 31.28 -49.49 -12.35
CA GLN A 467 32.21 -48.49 -11.80
C GLN A 467 31.90 -47.07 -12.25
N GLU A 468 31.42 -46.88 -13.48
CA GLU A 468 31.09 -45.55 -14.01
C GLU A 468 29.91 -44.95 -13.24
N VAL A 469 28.90 -45.76 -12.94
CA VAL A 469 27.68 -45.32 -12.26
C VAL A 469 27.94 -44.80 -10.84
N THR A 470 28.88 -45.41 -10.10
CA THR A 470 29.27 -44.94 -8.76
C THR A 470 30.00 -43.60 -8.76
N ARG A 471 30.55 -43.18 -9.90
CA ARG A 471 31.24 -41.88 -10.04
C ARG A 471 30.29 -40.76 -10.48
N GLN A 472 29.06 -41.07 -10.86
CA GLN A 472 28.08 -40.07 -11.27
C GLN A 472 27.56 -39.27 -10.06
N PRO A 473 27.29 -37.96 -10.19
CA PRO A 473 26.67 -37.19 -9.14
C PRO A 473 25.26 -37.73 -8.86
N LEU A 474 24.96 -38.01 -7.59
CA LEU A 474 23.67 -38.59 -7.17
C LEU A 474 22.58 -37.55 -6.93
N ILE A 475 22.93 -36.27 -6.97
CA ILE A 475 22.01 -35.14 -6.76
C ILE A 475 22.18 -34.17 -7.93
N LYS A 476 21.05 -33.74 -8.50
CA LYS A 476 21.00 -32.65 -9.48
C LYS A 476 19.91 -31.67 -9.07
N ASP A 477 20.29 -30.43 -8.82
CA ASP A 477 19.33 -29.35 -8.56
C ASP A 477 18.92 -28.69 -9.88
N GLU A 478 17.61 -28.57 -10.10
CA GLU A 478 17.01 -27.89 -11.24
C GLU A 478 15.96 -26.91 -10.72
N GLN A 479 16.40 -25.66 -10.50
CA GLN A 479 15.61 -24.60 -9.88
C GLN A 479 14.94 -25.08 -8.57
N PHE A 480 13.62 -24.96 -8.46
CA PHE A 480 12.86 -25.36 -7.27
C PHE A 480 12.74 -26.87 -7.03
N ILE A 481 13.29 -27.73 -7.91
CA ILE A 481 13.25 -29.19 -7.77
C ILE A 481 14.67 -29.76 -7.58
N ARG A 482 14.86 -30.56 -6.52
CA ARG A 482 16.03 -31.43 -6.36
C ARG A 482 15.73 -32.82 -6.91
N LEU A 483 16.55 -33.30 -7.83
CA LEU A 483 16.49 -34.66 -8.36
C LEU A 483 17.48 -35.56 -7.63
N GLN A 484 16.97 -36.60 -6.98
CA GLN A 484 17.76 -37.67 -6.39
C GLN A 484 17.89 -38.85 -7.36
N LEU A 485 19.14 -39.25 -7.64
CA LEU A 485 19.51 -40.33 -8.57
C LEU A 485 20.02 -41.57 -7.84
N ALA A 486 20.05 -41.56 -6.50
CA ALA A 486 20.64 -42.64 -5.70
C ALA A 486 20.00 -44.01 -5.99
N ALA A 487 18.66 -44.10 -6.00
CA ALA A 487 17.97 -45.35 -6.33
C ALA A 487 18.24 -45.79 -7.77
N LEU A 488 18.13 -44.89 -8.75
CA LEU A 488 18.45 -45.21 -10.15
C LEU A 488 19.89 -45.74 -10.28
N ALA A 489 20.88 -45.02 -9.75
CA ALA A 489 22.27 -45.41 -9.82
C ALA A 489 22.51 -46.78 -9.16
N TYR A 490 21.91 -47.02 -8.00
CA TYR A 490 21.97 -48.31 -7.32
C TYR A 490 21.37 -49.44 -8.18
N THR A 491 20.17 -49.26 -8.73
CA THR A 491 19.53 -50.28 -9.59
C THR A 491 20.34 -50.56 -10.86
N VAL A 492 20.92 -49.54 -11.49
CA VAL A 492 21.78 -49.71 -12.67
C VAL A 492 23.04 -50.50 -12.29
N GLN A 493 23.67 -50.18 -11.15
CA GLN A 493 24.84 -50.88 -10.65
C GLN A 493 24.53 -52.35 -10.33
N GLU A 494 23.45 -52.63 -9.62
CA GLU A 494 23.04 -54.00 -9.29
C GLU A 494 22.70 -54.81 -10.55
N ASN A 495 22.05 -54.20 -11.54
CA ASN A 495 21.79 -54.87 -12.81
C ASN A 495 23.08 -55.26 -13.54
N ALA A 496 24.07 -54.35 -13.60
CA ALA A 496 25.37 -54.60 -14.20
C ALA A 496 26.14 -55.69 -13.46
N ARG A 497 26.16 -55.67 -12.11
CA ARG A 497 26.75 -56.74 -11.29
C ARG A 497 26.08 -58.08 -11.53
N GLY A 498 24.75 -58.10 -11.65
CA GLY A 498 24.00 -59.30 -11.98
C GLY A 498 24.41 -59.91 -13.32
N TRP A 499 24.65 -59.09 -14.35
CA TRP A 499 25.18 -59.56 -15.64
C TRP A 499 26.58 -60.18 -15.50
N VAL A 500 27.50 -59.52 -14.76
CA VAL A 500 28.85 -60.04 -14.49
C VAL A 500 28.79 -61.42 -13.81
N ILE A 501 27.92 -61.57 -12.80
CA ILE A 501 27.77 -62.84 -12.07
C ILE A 501 27.23 -63.94 -12.98
N SER A 502 26.20 -63.66 -13.78
CA SER A 502 25.61 -64.64 -14.70
C SER A 502 26.60 -65.08 -15.78
N LEU A 503 27.30 -64.14 -16.41
CA LEU A 503 28.34 -64.44 -17.40
C LEU A 503 29.48 -65.26 -16.78
N GLY A 504 29.93 -64.90 -15.58
CA GLY A 504 30.96 -65.65 -14.86
C GLY A 504 30.53 -67.09 -14.53
N LYS A 505 29.27 -67.32 -14.19
CA LYS A 505 28.72 -68.66 -13.97
C LYS A 505 28.71 -69.50 -15.26
N LEU A 506 28.21 -68.93 -16.36
CA LEU A 506 28.16 -69.63 -17.65
C LEU A 506 29.57 -69.99 -18.15
N LEU A 507 30.53 -69.06 -18.04
CA LEU A 507 31.93 -69.33 -18.38
C LEU A 507 32.52 -70.47 -17.53
N ASN A 508 32.24 -70.47 -16.22
CA ASN A 508 32.70 -71.52 -15.33
C ASN A 508 32.06 -72.89 -15.65
N GLU A 509 30.77 -72.92 -16.00
CA GLU A 509 30.08 -74.14 -16.42
C GLU A 509 30.68 -74.70 -17.71
N SER A 510 30.88 -73.86 -18.73
CA SER A 510 31.52 -74.24 -19.99
C SER A 510 32.95 -74.77 -19.79
N ALA A 511 33.76 -74.08 -18.99
CA ALA A 511 35.12 -74.51 -18.69
C ALA A 511 35.16 -75.84 -17.91
N ARG A 512 34.20 -76.04 -17.01
CA ARG A 512 34.07 -77.28 -16.24
C ARG A 512 33.68 -78.46 -17.14
N GLU A 513 32.75 -78.26 -18.08
CA GLU A 513 32.38 -79.28 -19.06
C GLU A 513 33.55 -79.69 -19.96
N GLU A 514 34.31 -78.72 -20.48
CA GLU A 514 35.52 -79.00 -21.27
C GLU A 514 36.58 -79.75 -20.47
N LEU A 515 36.78 -79.37 -19.20
CA LEU A 515 37.74 -80.03 -18.32
C LEU A 515 37.35 -81.47 -18.01
N PHE A 516 36.06 -81.74 -17.78
CA PHE A 516 35.56 -83.11 -17.60
C PHE A 516 35.70 -83.94 -18.88
N SER A 517 35.38 -83.38 -20.05
CA SER A 517 35.58 -84.04 -21.34
C SER A 517 37.05 -84.43 -21.55
N LEU A 518 37.99 -83.51 -21.26
CA LEU A 518 39.41 -83.77 -21.36
C LEU A 518 39.87 -84.84 -20.35
N GLN A 519 39.33 -84.81 -19.13
CA GLN A 519 39.64 -85.81 -18.11
C GLN A 519 39.16 -87.20 -18.51
N GLU A 520 37.98 -87.32 -19.12
CA GLU A 520 37.48 -88.58 -19.68
C GLU A 520 38.36 -89.08 -20.82
N GLU A 521 38.78 -88.21 -21.75
CA GLU A 521 39.70 -88.57 -22.84
C GLU A 521 41.05 -89.09 -22.30
N ILE A 522 41.61 -88.44 -21.28
CA ILE A 522 42.87 -88.86 -20.64
C ILE A 522 42.72 -90.16 -19.84
N GLN A 523 41.53 -90.49 -19.34
CA GLN A 523 41.29 -91.75 -18.60
C GLN A 523 40.99 -92.95 -19.50
N VAL A 524 40.56 -92.72 -20.74
CA VAL A 524 40.18 -93.76 -21.71
C VAL A 524 41.31 -94.04 -22.72
N GLY A 525 42.22 -93.09 -22.95
CA GLY A 525 43.48 -93.29 -23.70
C GLY A 525 44.62 -93.80 -22.84
#